data_AF-A0A7X8DHD6-F1
#
_entry.id   AF-A0A7X8DHD6-F1
#
_cell.length_a   1.000
_cell.length_b   1.000
_cell.length_c   1.000
_cell.angle_alpha   90.00
_cell.angle_beta   90.00
_cell.angle_gamma   90.00
#
_symmetry.space_group_name_H-M   'P 1'
#
loop_
_entity.id
_entity.type
_entity.pdbx_description
1 polymer ?
#
loop_
_entity_poly.entity_id
_entity_poly.type
_entity_poly.pdbx_seq_one_letter_code
_entity_poly.pdbx_strand_id
1 'polypeptide(L)' 'MTLEQKLCKKQYDRIWCQYCGFLDISLTEFMEIQNRLMLEQLELYADCELGRRILKGKRPASV' A
#
# COMPACT_ATOMS: atom_id res chain seq x y z
N MET A 1 -10.27 23.17 -2.29
CA MET A 1 -10.60 22.42 -1.05
C MET A 1 -9.49 21.42 -0.79
N THR A 2 -8.98 21.37 0.43
CA THR A 2 -7.94 20.41 0.86
C THR A 2 -8.50 18.99 0.99
N LEU A 3 -7.63 17.99 1.13
CA LEU A 3 -8.02 16.60 1.37
C LEU A 3 -8.83 16.46 2.66
N GLU A 4 -8.39 17.09 3.77
CA GLU A 4 -9.13 17.01 5.05
C GLU A 4 -10.54 17.58 4.92
N GLN A 5 -10.69 18.70 4.23
CA GLN A 5 -12.00 19.30 3.99
C GLN A 5 -12.94 18.37 3.21
N LYS A 6 -12.40 17.59 2.25
CA LYS A 6 -13.18 16.62 1.49
C LYS A 6 -13.56 15.39 2.32
N LEU A 7 -12.66 14.93 3.19
CA LEU A 7 -12.91 13.84 4.13
C LEU A 7 -14.02 14.21 5.13
N CYS A 8 -13.93 15.39 5.74
CA CYS A 8 -14.98 15.90 6.64
C CYS A 8 -16.35 16.02 5.94
N LYS A 9 -16.36 16.38 4.65
CA LYS A 9 -17.57 16.45 3.83
C LYS A 9 -17.99 15.12 3.19
N LYS A 10 -17.30 14.02 3.50
CA LYS A 10 -17.56 12.66 2.96
C LYS A 10 -17.62 12.62 1.42
N GLN A 11 -16.81 13.43 0.74
CA GLN A 11 -16.77 13.51 -0.72
C GLN A 11 -15.88 12.41 -1.32
N TYR A 12 -16.14 11.15 -0.97
CA TYR A 12 -15.28 10.02 -1.31
C TYR A 12 -15.07 9.85 -2.81
N ASP A 13 -16.11 10.01 -3.63
CA ASP A 13 -16.00 9.91 -5.09
C ASP A 13 -15.06 10.98 -5.67
N ARG A 14 -15.07 12.20 -5.12
CA ARG A 14 -14.16 13.27 -5.56
C ARG A 14 -12.74 13.07 -5.07
N ILE A 15 -12.56 12.42 -3.92
CA ILE A 15 -11.24 12.02 -3.43
C ILE A 15 -10.71 10.91 -4.33
N TRP A 16 -11.54 9.91 -4.62
CA TRP A 16 -11.22 8.80 -5.51
C TRP A 16 -10.83 9.31 -6.89
N CYS A 17 -11.66 10.06 -7.61
CA CYS A 17 -11.30 10.54 -8.94
C CYS A 17 -10.02 11.40 -8.96
N GLN A 18 -9.75 12.19 -7.92
CA GLN A 18 -8.60 13.08 -7.90
C GLN A 18 -7.28 12.36 -7.54
N TYR A 19 -7.31 11.40 -6.63
CA TYR A 19 -6.11 10.76 -6.09
C TYR A 19 -5.94 9.29 -6.51
N CYS A 20 -7.02 8.67 -6.98
CA CYS A 20 -7.09 7.26 -7.37
C CYS A 20 -7.74 7.08 -8.75
N GLY A 21 -8.25 8.13 -9.39
CA GLY A 21 -9.05 8.03 -10.63
C GLY A 21 -8.25 7.71 -11.89
N PHE A 22 -6.92 7.61 -11.78
CA PHE A 22 -6.05 7.11 -12.85
C PHE A 22 -5.93 5.59 -12.85
N LEU A 23 -6.53 4.92 -11.86
CA LEU A 23 -6.52 3.47 -11.70
C LEU A 23 -7.86 2.92 -12.19
N ASP A 24 -7.91 2.48 -13.44
CA ASP A 24 -9.02 1.66 -13.99
C ASP A 24 -8.99 0.22 -13.46
N ILE A 25 -8.43 0.01 -12.26
CA ILE A 25 -8.32 -1.31 -11.65
C ILE A 25 -9.40 -1.47 -10.57
N SER A 26 -10.00 -2.65 -10.54
CA SER A 26 -10.90 -3.08 -9.47
C SER A 26 -10.18 -3.12 -8.13
N LEU A 27 -10.95 -3.14 -7.03
CA LEU A 27 -10.38 -3.31 -5.69
C LEU A 27 -9.54 -4.61 -5.59
N THR A 28 -9.96 -5.68 -6.26
CA THR A 28 -9.23 -6.95 -6.30
C THR A 28 -7.86 -6.77 -6.95
N GLU A 29 -7.80 -6.20 -8.14
CA GLU A 29 -6.55 -5.93 -8.87
C GLU A 29 -5.64 -4.96 -8.09
N PHE A 30 -6.23 -3.96 -7.42
CA PHE A 30 -5.49 -3.09 -6.52
C PHE A 30 -4.82 -3.88 -5.40
N MET A 31 -5.57 -4.76 -4.72
CA MET A 31 -5.04 -5.58 -3.63
C MET A 31 -3.97 -6.57 -4.10
N GLU A 32 -4.09 -7.11 -5.31
CA GLU A 32 -3.03 -7.94 -5.91
C GLU A 32 -1.72 -7.16 -6.06
N ILE A 33 -1.80 -5.93 -6.57
CA ILE A 33 -0.63 -5.04 -6.68
C ILE A 33 -0.06 -4.73 -5.30
N GLN A 34 -0.91 -4.40 -4.32
CA GLN A 34 -0.44 -4.10 -2.96
C GLN A 34 0.26 -5.30 -2.31
N ASN A 35 -0.29 -6.51 -2.45
CA ASN A 35 0.33 -7.72 -1.92
C ASN A 35 1.70 -7.99 -2.56
N ARG A 36 1.81 -7.89 -3.88
CA ARG A 36 3.09 -8.05 -4.59
C ARG A 36 4.12 -7.03 -4.11
N LEU A 37 3.75 -5.75 -4.07
CA LEU A 37 4.64 -4.68 -3.61
C LEU A 37 5.09 -4.91 -2.17
N MET A 38 4.20 -5.39 -1.28
CA MET A 38 4.60 -5.66 0.09
C MET A 38 5.61 -6.82 0.18
N LEU A 39 5.41 -7.89 -0.58
CA LEU A 39 6.37 -9.00 -0.62
C LEU A 39 7.75 -8.53 -1.13
N GLU A 40 7.78 -7.67 -2.15
CA GLU A 40 9.01 -7.03 -2.62
C GLU A 40 9.69 -6.21 -1.51
N GLN A 41 8.92 -5.45 -0.71
CA GLN A 41 9.46 -4.72 0.43
C GLN A 41 9.98 -5.66 1.53
N LEU A 42 9.29 -6.78 1.80
CA LEU A 42 9.72 -7.75 2.80
C LEU A 42 11.07 -8.39 2.44
N GLU A 43 11.32 -8.67 1.16
CA GLU A 43 12.63 -9.13 0.68
C GLU A 43 13.72 -8.07 0.90
N LEU A 44 13.46 -6.82 0.53
CA LEU A 44 14.41 -5.72 0.76
C LEU A 44 14.72 -5.53 2.26
N TYR A 45 13.69 -5.62 3.11
CA TYR A 45 13.85 -5.56 4.56
C TYR A 45 14.64 -6.75 5.10
N ALA A 46 14.36 -7.96 4.63
CA ALA A 46 15.10 -9.17 5.03
C ALA A 46 16.59 -9.11 4.65
N ASP A 47 16.95 -8.35 3.63
CA ASP A 47 18.34 -8.18 3.21
C ASP A 47 19.07 -7.05 3.94
N CYS A 48 18.37 -6.05 4.48
CA CYS A 48 18.99 -4.96 5.24
C CYS A 48 19.30 -5.35 6.70
N GLU A 49 20.34 -4.76 7.28
CA GLU A 49 20.81 -5.15 8.62
C GLU A 49 19.74 -4.93 9.71
N LEU A 50 19.06 -3.79 9.67
CA LEU A 50 17.99 -3.48 10.61
C LEU A 50 16.82 -4.47 10.48
N GLY A 51 16.41 -4.77 9.25
CA GLY A 51 15.31 -5.68 9.00
C GLY A 51 15.65 -7.12 9.39
N ARG A 52 16.89 -7.59 9.18
CA ARG A 52 17.34 -8.89 9.72
C ARG A 52 17.21 -8.97 11.25
N ARG A 53 17.54 -7.90 11.96
CA ARG A 53 17.39 -7.84 13.43
C ARG A 53 15.92 -7.88 13.84
N ILE A 54 15.07 -7.09 13.20
CA ILE A 54 13.62 -7.02 13.48
C ILE A 54 12.95 -8.37 13.16
N LEU A 55 13.27 -8.95 12.00
CA LEU A 55 12.71 -10.21 11.53
C LEU A 55 13.35 -11.44 12.19
N LYS A 56 14.35 -11.26 13.06
CA LYS A 56 15.12 -12.35 13.71
C LYS A 56 15.68 -13.34 12.68
N GLY A 57 16.16 -12.82 11.55
CA GLY A 57 16.67 -13.59 10.43
C GLY A 57 15.62 -14.34 9.60
N LYS A 58 14.32 -14.19 9.90
CA LYS A 58 13.24 -14.78 9.09
C LYS A 58 13.05 -14.00 7.79
N ARG A 59 12.57 -14.71 6.76
CA ARG A 59 12.15 -14.15 5.46
C ARG A 59 10.67 -14.47 5.24
N PRO A 60 9.75 -13.58 5.60
CA PRO A 60 8.32 -13.82 5.40
C PRO A 60 7.98 -13.83 3.90
N ALA A 61 7.22 -14.84 3.47
CA ALA A 61 6.77 -14.98 2.07
C ALA A 61 5.26 -14.75 1.90
N SER A 62 4.59 -14.24 2.94
CA SER A 62 3.17 -13.94 2.96
C SER A 62 2.88 -12.80 3.94
N VAL A 63 1.70 -12.21 3.77
CA VAL A 63 1.16 -11.08 4.54
C VAL A 63 -0.01 -11.55 5.38
#